data_AF-A0A252E8Z6-F1
#
_entry.id   AF-A0A252E8Z6-F1
#
_cell.length_a   1.000
_cell.length_b   1.000
_cell.length_c   1.000
_cell.angle_alpha   90.00
_cell.angle_beta   90.00
_cell.angle_gamma   90.00
#
_symmetry.space_group_name_H-M   'P 1'
#
loop_
_entity.id
_entity.type
_entity.pdbx_description
1 polymer ?
#
loop_
_entity_poly.entity_id
_entity_poly.type
_entity_poly.pdbx_seq_one_letter_code
_entity_poly.pdbx_strand_id
1 'polypeptide(L)' 'MVWWIQPLQIADDQGQGTGKWRLTAKSDEDGGGPYGLCEHEHDSVEEAQNCSKARAEAEKY' A
#
# COMPACT_ATOMS: atom_id res chain seq x y z
N MET A 1 14.38 10.88 5.73
CA MET A 1 13.31 10.43 4.82
C MET A 1 12.24 9.81 5.68
N VAL A 2 11.01 10.30 5.60
CA VAL A 2 9.87 9.74 6.34
C VAL A 2 9.08 8.90 5.35
N TRP A 3 8.92 7.62 5.67
CA TRP A 3 8.07 6.72 4.92
C TRP A 3 6.72 6.57 5.62
N TRP A 4 5.66 6.81 4.87
CA TRP A 4 4.28 6.72 5.33
C TRP A 4 3.70 5.41 4.86
N ILE A 5 3.46 4.51 5.80
CA ILE A 5 2.85 3.22 5.53
C ILE A 5 1.34 3.38 5.65
N GLN A 6 0.64 3.23 4.53
CA GLN A 6 -0.82 3.32 4.51
C GLN A 6 -1.44 2.36 3.50
N PRO A 7 -2.58 1.75 3.84
CA PRO A 7 -3.36 0.97 2.88
C PRO A 7 -3.98 1.90 1.85
N LEU A 8 -3.69 1.66 0.57
CA LEU A 8 -4.29 2.36 -0.55
C LEU A 8 -5.14 1.40 -1.37
N GLN A 9 -6.22 1.94 -1.92
CA GLN A 9 -7.07 1.21 -2.84
C GLN A 9 -6.38 1.12 -4.20
N ILE A 10 -6.41 -0.06 -4.82
CA ILE A 10 -5.92 -0.25 -6.18
C ILE A 10 -6.92 0.42 -7.12
N ALA A 11 -6.43 1.41 -7.86
CA ALA A 11 -7.20 2.06 -8.91
C ALA A 11 -7.13 1.22 -10.20
N ASP A 12 -8.26 1.08 -10.88
CA ASP A 12 -8.34 0.54 -12.23
C ASP A 12 -7.76 1.54 -13.25
N ASP A 13 -7.64 1.14 -14.52
CA ASP A 13 -7.18 1.99 -15.64
C ASP A 13 -7.99 3.30 -15.75
N GLN A 14 -9.25 3.27 -15.31
CA GLN A 14 -10.13 4.44 -15.28
C GLN A 14 -9.96 5.32 -14.03
N GLY A 15 -9.01 5.02 -13.13
CA GLY A 15 -8.83 5.72 -11.86
C GLY A 15 -9.90 5.40 -10.82
N GLN A 16 -10.74 4.39 -11.06
CA GLN A 16 -11.80 3.97 -10.15
C GLN A 16 -11.25 2.96 -9.14
N GLY A 17 -11.65 3.11 -7.88
CA GLY A 17 -11.32 2.14 -6.83
C GLY A 17 -11.89 0.76 -7.14
N THR A 18 -11.03 -0.24 -7.30
CA THR A 18 -11.43 -1.64 -7.62
C THR A 18 -12.11 -2.36 -6.45
N GLY A 19 -12.20 -1.74 -5.28
CA GLY A 19 -12.56 -2.43 -4.03
C GLY A 19 -11.40 -3.22 -3.42
N LYS A 20 -10.29 -3.39 -4.14
CA LYS A 20 -9.09 -4.06 -3.63
C LYS A 20 -8.15 -3.08 -2.96
N TRP A 21 -7.53 -3.52 -1.87
CA TRP A 21 -6.65 -2.74 -1.02
C TRP A 21 -5.28 -3.39 -0.95
N ARG A 22 -4.24 -2.56 -0.94
CA ARG A 22 -2.86 -2.99 -0.80
C ARG A 22 -2.13 -2.05 0.14
N LEU A 23 -1.29 -2.62 1.01
CA LEU A 23 -0.45 -1.80 1.87
C LEU A 23 0.67 -1.17 1.05
N THR A 24 0.84 0.14 1.17
CA THR A 24 1.84 0.88 0.41
C THR A 24 2.72 1.72 1.31
N ALA A 25 3.99 1.87 0.91
CA ALA A 25 4.92 2.80 1.50
C ALA A 25 5.07 4.00 0.57
N LYS A 26 4.84 5.21 1.09
CA LYS A 26 5.04 6.46 0.35
C LYS A 26 6.13 7.27 1.04
N SER A 27 7.18 7.63 0.32
CA SER A 27 8.18 8.58 0.82
C SER A 27 7.64 10.00 0.72
N ASP A 28 8.00 10.84 1.70
CA ASP A 28 7.75 12.29 1.68
C ASP A 28 8.62 13.04 0.64
N GLU A 29 9.63 12.37 0.06
CA GLU A 29 10.41 12.98 -1.04
C GLU A 29 9.57 13.16 -2.30
N ASP A 30 9.53 14.41 -2.77
CA ASP A 30 8.79 14.91 -3.92
C ASP A 30 9.17 14.11 -5.19
N GLY A 31 8.33 13.13 -5.55
CA GLY A 31 8.48 12.33 -6.77
C GLY A 31 8.31 10.82 -6.60
N GLY A 32 8.31 10.30 -5.37
CA GLY A 32 8.09 8.87 -5.12
C GLY A 32 6.60 8.49 -5.09
N GLY A 33 6.11 7.80 -6.12
CA GLY A 33 4.81 7.14 -6.07
C GLY A 33 4.72 6.11 -4.93
N PRO A 34 3.51 5.77 -4.45
CA PRO A 34 3.35 4.75 -3.41
C PRO A 34 3.87 3.39 -3.91
N TYR A 35 4.77 2.79 -3.14
CA TYR A 35 5.30 1.46 -3.41
C TYR A 35 4.44 0.40 -2.74
N GLY A 36 3.98 -0.59 -3.49
CA GLY A 36 3.29 -1.76 -2.94
C GLY A 36 4.24 -2.61 -2.10
N LEU A 37 3.90 -2.80 -0.82
CA LEU A 37 4.68 -3.62 0.13
C LEU A 37 4.36 -5.11 0.05
N CYS A 38 3.29 -5.47 -0.65
CA CYS A 38 2.92 -6.86 -0.90
C CYS A 38 2.30 -7.02 -2.29
N GLU A 39 2.36 -8.22 -2.83
CA GLU A 39 1.71 -8.59 -4.09
C GLU A 39 0.23 -8.94 -3.90
N HIS A 40 -0.21 -9.17 -2.67
CA HIS A 40 -1.61 -9.54 -2.40
C HIS A 40 -2.54 -8.34 -2.59
N GLU A 41 -3.73 -8.64 -3.09
CA GLU A 41 -4.84 -7.71 -3.22
C GLU A 41 -5.88 -8.13 -2.19
N HIS A 42 -6.10 -7.27 -1.19
CA HIS A 42 -7.01 -7.56 -0.09
C HIS A 42 -8.39 -6.96 -0.36
N ASP A 43 -9.45 -7.56 0.17
CA ASP A 43 -10.81 -7.02 -0.03
C ASP A 43 -11.12 -5.88 0.96
N SER A 44 -10.24 -5.66 1.94
CA SER A 44 -10.44 -4.68 3.00
C SER A 44 -9.14 -4.03 3.46
N VAL A 45 -9.27 -2.78 3.93
CA VAL A 45 -8.20 -1.97 4.51
C VAL A 45 -7.50 -2.72 5.65
N GLU A 46 -8.29 -3.33 6.53
CA GLU A 46 -7.81 -4.05 7.72
C GLU A 46 -6.98 -5.28 7.35
N GLU A 47 -7.38 -6.01 6.31
CA GLU A 47 -6.64 -7.15 5.79
C GLU A 47 -5.31 -6.73 5.16
N ALA A 48 -5.32 -5.65 4.38
CA ALA A 48 -4.10 -5.08 3.81
C ALA A 48 -3.12 -4.64 4.91
N GLN A 49 -3.63 -4.00 5.96
CA GLN A 49 -2.82 -3.53 7.09
C GLN A 49 -2.31 -4.68 7.98
N ASN A 50 -3.08 -5.76 8.11
CA ASN A 50 -2.67 -6.95 8.88
C ASN A 50 -1.90 -7.99 8.07
N CYS A 51 -1.64 -7.73 6.79
CA CYS A 51 -0.88 -8.64 5.94
C CYS A 51 0.56 -8.80 6.48
N SER A 52 0.90 -10.02 6.95
CA SER A 52 2.19 -10.27 7.61
C SER A 52 3.38 -9.97 6.70
N LYS A 53 3.28 -10.27 5.39
CA LYS A 53 4.33 -9.91 4.42
C LYS A 53 4.48 -8.41 4.29
N ALA A 54 3.36 -7.69 4.17
CA ALA A 54 3.38 -6.25 3.97
C ALA A 54 3.89 -5.52 5.21
N ARG A 55 3.57 -6.00 6.41
CA ARG A 55 4.10 -5.48 7.66
C ARG A 55 5.61 -5.74 7.81
N ALA A 56 6.07 -6.93 7.44
CA ALA A 56 7.50 -7.24 7.47
C ALA A 56 8.32 -6.36 6.50
N GLU A 57 7.76 -6.02 5.34
CA GLU A 57 8.36 -5.04 4.45
C GLU A 57 8.23 -3.61 5.00
N ALA A 58 7.08 -3.24 5.58
CA ALA A 58 6.85 -1.93 6.19
C ALA A 58 7.88 -1.61 7.29
N GLU A 59 8.32 -2.59 8.07
CA GLU A 59 9.35 -2.41 9.11
C GLU A 59 10.73 -1.99 8.56
N LYS A 60 10.95 -2.08 7.24
CA LYS A 60 12.21 -1.68 6.58
C LYS A 60 12.22 -0.22 6.11
N TYR A 61 11.09 0.47 6.17
CA TYR A 61 10.88 1.84 5.69
C TYR A 61 10.62 2.80 6.84
#